data_AF-A0A961PJB8-F1
#
_entry.id   AF-A0A961PJB8-F1
#
_cell.length_a   1.000
_cell.length_b   1.000
_cell.length_c   1.000
_cell.angle_alpha   90.00
_cell.angle_beta   90.00
_cell.angle_gamma   90.00
#
_symmetry.space_group_name_H-M   'P 1'
#
loop_
_entity.id
_entity.type
_entity.pdbx_description
1 polymer ?
#
loop_
_entity_poly.entity_id
_entity_poly.type
_entity_poly.pdbx_seq_one_letter_code
_entity_poly.pdbx_strand_id
1 'polypeptide(L)'
;ASANLVLGETLFWRNNEWSIRTTIQKTHLSRPEPLVAPLHADYGKFIDAVLLGDMPEELLPEIRSRAIKQRRQLFVLYNGKRTGPSYVPMMFKTLTGNSFTSTRAMIHTDGARHFGAEGLERAKIACHQTSDAVVRQHYYQEAVAEVFASNLRNKRRARRAGILRAQEVGETE
;
A
#
# COMPACT_ATOMS: atom_id res chain seq x y z
N ALA A 1 7.82 0.67 2.89
CA ALA A 1 8.57 1.46 1.89
C ALA A 1 10.01 1.66 2.39
N SER A 2 10.97 1.71 1.47
CA SER A 2 12.39 1.95 1.77
C SER A 2 12.82 3.24 1.10
N ALA A 3 13.57 4.10 1.80
CA ALA A 3 14.23 5.23 1.17
C ALA A 3 15.39 4.77 0.27
N ASN A 4 15.94 3.58 0.53
CA ASN A 4 17.12 3.02 -0.14
C ASN A 4 16.77 2.25 -1.43
N LEU A 5 15.67 2.58 -2.09
CA LEU A 5 15.36 2.00 -3.39
C LEU A 5 16.32 2.58 -4.42
N VAL A 6 17.07 1.71 -5.10
CA VAL A 6 18.10 2.08 -6.09
C VAL A 6 17.74 1.48 -7.44
N LEU A 7 17.71 2.32 -8.46
CA LEU A 7 17.41 1.93 -9.84
C LEU A 7 18.57 1.10 -10.39
N GLY A 8 18.27 -0.03 -11.02
CA GLY A 8 19.27 -1.00 -11.46
C GLY A 8 19.82 -1.92 -10.37
N GLU A 9 19.44 -1.74 -9.10
CA GLU A 9 19.86 -2.63 -7.98
C GLU A 9 18.68 -3.25 -7.23
N THR A 10 17.71 -2.44 -6.80
CA THR A 10 16.48 -2.91 -6.13
C THR A 10 15.23 -2.64 -6.95
N LEU A 11 15.29 -1.71 -7.92
CA LEU A 11 14.21 -1.41 -8.86
C LEU A 11 14.70 -1.62 -10.29
N PHE A 12 13.94 -2.37 -11.08
CA PHE A 12 14.32 -2.72 -12.45
C PHE A 12 13.17 -2.45 -13.41
N TRP A 13 13.48 -1.83 -14.55
CA TRP A 13 12.56 -1.69 -15.66
C TRP A 13 12.74 -2.86 -16.64
N ARG A 14 11.70 -3.68 -16.83
CA ARG A 14 11.72 -4.85 -17.73
C ARG A 14 10.32 -5.05 -18.30
N ASN A 15 10.21 -5.49 -19.55
CA ASN A 15 8.92 -5.83 -20.17
C ASN A 15 7.86 -4.71 -20.04
N ASN A 16 8.29 -3.46 -20.14
CA ASN A 16 7.42 -2.28 -19.99
C ASN A 16 6.77 -2.12 -18.60
N GLU A 17 7.36 -2.70 -17.56
CA GLU A 17 6.93 -2.56 -16.18
C GLU A 17 8.11 -2.41 -15.21
N TRP A 18 7.85 -1.75 -14.07
CA TRP A 18 8.78 -1.70 -12.96
C TRP A 18 8.65 -2.97 -12.13
N SER A 19 9.78 -3.53 -11.70
CA SER A 19 9.85 -4.65 -10.77
C SER A 19 10.75 -4.31 -9.59
N ILE A 20 10.40 -4.86 -8.42
CA ILE A 20 11.17 -4.70 -7.20
C ILE A 20 11.91 -5.99 -6.88
N ARG A 21 13.15 -5.84 -6.42
CA ARG A 21 13.95 -6.88 -5.77
C ARG A 21 14.31 -6.39 -4.37
N THR A 22 13.82 -7.09 -3.36
CA THR A 22 14.13 -6.78 -1.96
C THR A 22 14.27 -8.07 -1.17
N THR A 23 14.95 -8.01 -0.03
CA THR A 23 14.92 -9.07 0.97
C THR A 23 13.92 -8.73 2.06
N ILE A 24 13.07 -9.69 2.41
CA ILE A 24 12.13 -9.53 3.51
C ILE A 24 12.87 -9.90 4.80
N GLN A 25 13.05 -8.94 5.71
CA GLN A 25 13.59 -9.21 7.04
C GLN A 25 12.69 -8.57 8.11
N LYS A 26 12.09 -9.42 8.95
CA LYS A 26 11.55 -9.00 10.25
C LYS A 26 11.66 -10.08 11.34
N THR A 27 12.29 -11.21 11.05
CA THR A 27 12.43 -12.33 11.99
C THR A 27 13.87 -12.81 11.97
N HIS A 28 14.42 -13.10 13.14
CA HIS A 28 15.79 -13.58 13.42
C HIS A 28 16.19 -14.91 12.75
N LEU A 29 15.46 -15.37 11.72
CA LEU A 29 15.83 -16.56 10.96
C LEU A 29 16.99 -16.24 10.02
N SER A 30 17.99 -17.14 10.01
CA SER A 30 19.31 -16.93 9.40
C SER A 30 19.33 -16.90 7.86
N ARG A 31 18.17 -16.82 7.20
CA ARG A 31 18.03 -16.91 5.74
C ARG A 31 17.03 -15.87 5.22
N PRO A 32 17.50 -14.70 4.77
CA PRO A 32 16.63 -13.74 4.11
C PRO A 32 16.16 -14.31 2.76
N GLU A 33 14.85 -14.32 2.55
CA GLU A 33 14.27 -14.74 1.27
C GLU A 33 14.23 -13.55 0.29
N PRO A 34 14.73 -13.71 -0.95
CA PRO A 34 14.63 -12.69 -1.97
C PRO A 34 13.20 -12.63 -2.51
N LEU A 35 12.56 -11.47 -2.38
CA LEU A 35 11.33 -11.13 -3.05
C LEU A 35 11.65 -10.43 -4.36
N VAL A 36 11.22 -11.03 -5.48
CA VAL A 36 11.21 -10.40 -6.80
C VAL A 36 9.78 -10.39 -7.29
N ALA A 37 9.24 -9.20 -7.56
CA ALA A 37 7.86 -9.06 -8.03
C ALA A 37 7.71 -7.87 -8.97
N PRO A 38 6.82 -7.96 -9.99
CA PRO A 38 6.38 -6.79 -10.73
C PRO A 38 5.62 -5.85 -9.78
N LEU A 39 5.76 -4.54 -9.99
CA LEU A 39 4.99 -3.54 -9.26
C LEU A 39 3.66 -3.31 -9.96
N HIS A 40 2.62 -3.02 -9.17
CA HIS A 40 1.37 -2.53 -9.72
C HIS A 40 1.60 -1.28 -10.58
N ALA A 41 0.85 -1.15 -11.66
CA ALA A 41 1.04 -0.09 -12.66
C ALA A 41 1.08 1.32 -12.05
N ASP A 42 0.24 1.60 -11.05
CA ASP A 42 0.20 2.92 -10.40
C ASP A 42 1.47 3.23 -9.59
N TYR A 43 2.11 2.22 -8.99
CA TYR A 43 3.43 2.41 -8.37
C TYR A 43 4.50 2.65 -9.44
N GLY A 44 4.37 2.02 -10.60
CA GLY A 44 5.22 2.28 -11.76
C GLY A 44 5.10 3.73 -12.26
N LYS A 45 3.86 4.23 -12.42
CA LYS A 45 3.58 5.62 -12.78
C LYS A 45 4.18 6.60 -11.76
N PHE A 46 4.09 6.28 -10.47
CA PHE A 46 4.73 7.08 -9.43
C PHE A 46 6.26 7.13 -9.59
N ILE A 47 6.91 5.99 -9.84
CA ILE A 47 8.36 5.96 -10.08
C ILE A 47 8.72 6.83 -11.29
N ASP A 48 7.97 6.68 -12.38
CA ASP A 48 8.17 7.47 -13.59
C ASP A 48 8.00 8.97 -13.34
N ALA A 49 6.96 9.38 -12.61
CA ALA A 49 6.76 10.77 -12.21
C ALA A 49 7.92 11.33 -11.36
N VAL A 50 8.45 10.52 -10.42
CA VAL A 50 9.62 10.90 -9.62
C VAL A 50 10.89 11.05 -10.46
N LEU A 51 11.04 10.26 -11.52
CA LEU A 51 12.17 10.36 -12.45
C LEU A 51 12.04 11.55 -13.40
N LEU A 52 10.84 11.73 -13.92
CA LEU A 52 10.52 12.73 -14.91
C LEU A 52 10.58 14.14 -14.33
N GLY A 53 10.06 14.34 -13.10
CA GLY A 53 9.90 15.67 -12.53
C GLY A 53 9.07 16.54 -13.47
N ASP A 54 9.59 17.72 -13.81
CA ASP A 54 8.93 18.69 -14.71
C ASP A 54 9.33 18.52 -16.19
N MET A 55 10.04 17.44 -16.54
CA MET A 55 10.48 17.20 -17.92
C MET A 55 9.35 16.61 -18.81
N PRO A 56 9.44 16.78 -20.15
CA PRO A 56 8.49 16.16 -21.08
C PRO A 56 8.53 14.62 -21.07
N GLU A 57 7.37 13.97 -21.16
CA GLU A 57 7.21 12.51 -21.05
C GLU A 57 7.99 11.74 -22.13
N GLU A 58 8.25 12.35 -23.28
CA GLU A 58 9.04 11.77 -24.37
C GLU A 58 10.48 11.46 -23.95
N LEU A 59 11.01 12.14 -22.94
CA LEU A 59 12.34 11.89 -22.39
C LEU A 59 12.38 10.73 -21.41
N LEU A 60 11.23 10.21 -20.99
CA LEU A 60 11.14 9.19 -19.95
C LEU A 60 11.96 7.93 -20.27
N PRO A 61 11.95 7.36 -21.50
CA PRO A 61 12.81 6.22 -21.83
C PRO A 61 14.31 6.50 -21.61
N GLU A 62 14.78 7.69 -22.00
CA GLU A 62 16.17 8.09 -21.83
C GLU A 62 16.52 8.29 -20.35
N ILE A 63 15.65 8.99 -19.61
CA ILE A 63 15.82 9.26 -18.18
C ILE A 63 15.86 7.95 -17.39
N ARG A 64 14.94 7.00 -17.66
CA ARG A 64 14.94 5.67 -17.04
C ARG A 64 16.28 4.96 -17.27
N SER A 65 16.70 4.89 -18.54
CA SER A 65 17.96 4.24 -18.93
C SER A 65 19.17 4.84 -18.21
N ARG A 66 19.26 6.17 -18.19
CA ARG A 66 20.32 6.92 -17.52
C ARG A 66 20.32 6.66 -16.00
N ALA A 67 19.15 6.75 -15.37
CA ALA A 67 19.02 6.59 -13.92
C ALA A 67 19.35 5.15 -13.46
N ILE A 68 18.97 4.15 -14.25
CA ILE A 68 19.36 2.75 -14.04
C ILE A 68 20.87 2.57 -14.19
N LYS A 69 21.48 3.11 -15.26
CA LYS A 69 22.93 3.02 -15.49
C LYS A 69 23.73 3.68 -14.37
N GLN A 70 23.24 4.80 -13.85
CA GLN A 70 23.87 5.56 -12.77
C GLN A 70 23.63 4.99 -11.38
N ARG A 71 22.77 3.96 -11.24
CA ARG A 71 22.34 3.44 -9.94
C ARG A 71 21.85 4.55 -9.02
N ARG A 72 21.01 5.42 -9.59
CA ARG A 72 20.43 6.55 -8.86
C ARG A 72 19.43 6.01 -7.83
N GLN A 73 19.49 6.55 -6.62
CA GLN A 73 18.45 6.29 -5.61
C GLN A 73 17.12 6.92 -6.08
N LEU A 74 16.00 6.25 -5.89
CA LEU A 74 14.70 6.76 -6.30
C LEU A 74 14.43 8.13 -5.66
N PHE A 75 14.64 8.21 -4.35
CA PHE A 75 14.53 9.44 -3.57
C PHE A 75 15.91 10.08 -3.38
N VAL A 76 16.06 11.29 -3.91
CA VAL A 76 17.24 12.13 -3.74
C VAL A 76 16.84 13.45 -3.09
N LEU A 77 17.78 14.10 -2.43
CA LEU A 77 17.62 15.48 -1.97
C LEU A 77 17.62 16.45 -3.17
N TYR A 78 17.16 17.68 -2.95
CA TYR A 78 17.11 18.72 -3.99
C TYR A 78 18.47 18.98 -4.67
N ASN A 79 19.57 18.72 -3.97
CA ASN A 79 20.94 18.85 -4.48
C ASN A 79 21.47 17.58 -5.16
N GLY A 80 20.60 16.60 -5.42
CA GLY A 80 20.93 15.32 -6.06
C GLY A 80 21.62 14.30 -5.14
N LYS A 81 21.90 14.64 -3.87
CA LYS A 81 22.52 13.70 -2.92
C LYS A 81 21.53 12.62 -2.48
N ARG A 82 22.09 11.49 -2.06
CA ARG A 82 21.35 10.33 -1.52
C ARG A 82 20.59 10.70 -0.25
N THR A 83 19.40 10.12 -0.10
CA THR A 83 18.60 10.24 1.12
C THR A 83 19.01 9.18 2.15
N GLY A 84 18.90 9.52 3.43
CA GLY A 84 19.11 8.56 4.52
C GLY A 84 17.93 7.61 4.72
N PRO A 85 18.10 6.49 5.44
CA PRO A 85 17.06 5.49 5.65
C PRO A 85 15.77 6.04 6.30
N SER A 86 15.90 7.08 7.11
CA SER A 86 14.79 7.74 7.81
C SER A 86 14.02 8.75 6.96
N TYR A 87 14.46 9.02 5.73
CA TYR A 87 13.86 10.07 4.89
C TYR A 87 12.37 9.84 4.65
N VAL A 88 11.98 8.66 4.16
CA VAL A 88 10.56 8.34 3.90
C VAL A 88 9.72 8.40 5.18
N PRO A 89 10.11 7.76 6.31
CA PRO A 89 9.38 7.90 7.57
C PRO A 89 9.26 9.35 8.07
N MET A 90 10.32 10.15 7.92
CA MET A 90 10.32 11.56 8.32
C MET A 90 9.34 12.36 7.47
N MET A 91 9.44 12.26 6.14
CA MET A 91 8.54 12.97 5.23
C MET A 91 7.08 12.58 5.47
N PHE A 92 6.79 11.29 5.67
CA PHE A 92 5.45 10.84 6.01
C PHE A 92 4.93 11.49 7.30
N LYS A 93 5.76 11.53 8.36
CA LYS A 93 5.39 12.17 9.63
C LYS A 93 5.17 13.66 9.47
N THR A 94 6.03 14.35 8.72
CA THR A 94 5.89 15.78 8.45
C THR A 94 4.60 16.09 7.69
N LEU A 95 4.24 15.29 6.70
CA LEU A 95 3.06 15.53 5.86
C LEU A 95 1.74 15.12 6.52
N THR A 96 1.74 14.09 7.37
CA THR A 96 0.51 13.49 7.89
C THR A 96 0.32 13.65 9.40
N GLY A 97 1.35 14.08 10.12
CA GLY A 97 1.40 14.03 11.59
C GLY A 97 1.55 12.63 12.19
N ASN A 98 1.53 11.56 11.37
CA ASN A 98 1.46 10.18 11.83
C ASN A 98 2.81 9.44 11.70
N SER A 99 2.98 8.37 12.50
CA SER A 99 4.13 7.46 12.33
C SER A 99 3.98 6.65 11.04
N PHE A 100 5.10 6.37 10.36
CA PHE A 100 5.10 5.51 9.19
C PHE A 100 4.56 4.10 9.46
N THR A 101 4.64 3.63 10.71
CA THR A 101 4.06 2.33 11.13
C THR A 101 2.54 2.30 10.97
N SER A 102 1.86 3.45 10.96
CA SER A 102 0.42 3.55 10.74
C SER A 102 0.00 3.09 9.35
N THR A 103 0.89 3.11 8.36
CA THR A 103 0.61 2.59 7.00
C THR A 103 0.22 1.10 7.01
N ARG A 104 0.81 0.30 7.92
CA ARG A 104 0.42 -1.10 8.09
C ARG A 104 -1.00 -1.23 8.64
N ALA A 105 -1.36 -0.40 9.64
CA ALA A 105 -2.73 -0.33 10.12
C ALA A 105 -3.70 0.02 8.98
N MET A 106 -3.37 1.01 8.16
CA MET A 106 -4.21 1.41 7.02
C MET A 106 -4.43 0.26 6.04
N ILE A 107 -3.41 -0.52 5.69
CA ILE A 107 -3.54 -1.69 4.79
C ILE A 107 -4.46 -2.75 5.42
N HIS A 108 -4.33 -3.01 6.72
CA HIS A 108 -5.19 -3.97 7.41
C HIS A 108 -6.64 -3.48 7.48
N THR A 109 -6.87 -2.23 7.85
CA THR A 109 -8.21 -1.64 7.93
C THR A 109 -8.87 -1.61 6.55
N ASP A 110 -8.13 -1.20 5.51
CA ASP A 110 -8.65 -1.15 4.14
C ASP A 110 -8.99 -2.55 3.61
N GLY A 111 -8.11 -3.53 3.82
CA GLY A 111 -8.35 -4.93 3.48
C GLY A 111 -9.59 -5.47 4.19
N ALA A 112 -9.70 -5.26 5.50
CA ALA A 112 -10.86 -5.68 6.30
C ALA A 112 -12.16 -5.05 5.81
N ARG A 113 -12.12 -3.76 5.45
CA ARG A 113 -13.29 -3.01 4.98
C ARG A 113 -13.82 -3.54 3.65
N HIS A 114 -12.93 -3.90 2.73
CA HIS A 114 -13.31 -4.35 1.39
C HIS A 114 -13.55 -5.86 1.28
N PHE A 115 -12.82 -6.67 2.06
CA PHE A 115 -12.80 -8.14 1.90
C PHE A 115 -13.01 -8.89 3.23
N GLY A 116 -13.36 -8.21 4.32
CA GLY A 116 -13.61 -8.85 5.62
C GLY A 116 -12.40 -9.60 6.17
N ALA A 117 -12.63 -10.78 6.73
CA ALA A 117 -11.57 -11.62 7.30
C ALA A 117 -10.49 -12.03 6.27
N GLU A 118 -10.89 -12.26 5.02
CA GLU A 118 -9.95 -12.57 3.95
C GLU A 118 -9.01 -11.40 3.64
N GLY A 119 -9.54 -10.17 3.72
CA GLY A 119 -8.74 -8.96 3.57
C GLY A 119 -7.66 -8.80 4.62
N LEU A 120 -7.93 -9.23 5.86
CA LEU A 120 -6.95 -9.22 6.95
C LEU A 120 -5.82 -10.23 6.71
N GLU A 121 -6.13 -11.42 6.19
CA GLU A 121 -5.12 -12.41 5.81
C GLU A 121 -4.27 -11.94 4.61
N ARG A 122 -4.91 -11.35 3.59
CA ARG A 122 -4.21 -10.74 2.45
C ARG A 122 -3.29 -9.61 2.91
N ALA A 123 -3.76 -8.75 3.81
CA ALA A 123 -2.96 -7.67 4.39
C ALA A 123 -1.78 -8.19 5.22
N LYS A 124 -1.97 -9.27 5.99
CA LYS A 124 -0.92 -9.94 6.75
C LYS A 124 0.19 -10.46 5.83
N ILE A 125 -0.18 -11.11 4.72
CA ILE A 125 0.77 -11.60 3.71
C ILE A 125 1.50 -10.42 3.06
N ALA A 126 0.77 -9.39 2.62
CA ALA A 126 1.35 -8.20 1.97
C ALA A 126 2.29 -7.42 2.89
N CYS A 127 2.04 -7.43 4.20
CA CYS A 127 2.89 -6.77 5.20
C CYS A 127 4.01 -7.68 5.76
N HIS A 128 4.16 -8.89 5.20
CA HIS A 128 5.09 -9.93 5.64
C HIS A 128 5.04 -10.17 7.15
N GLN A 129 3.83 -10.30 7.69
CA GLN A 129 3.58 -10.62 9.09
C GLN A 129 3.39 -12.11 9.28
N THR A 130 4.11 -12.70 10.23
CA THR A 130 3.97 -14.11 10.59
C THR A 130 3.04 -14.32 11.78
N SER A 131 2.99 -13.37 12.73
CA SER A 131 2.21 -13.51 13.97
C SER A 131 0.75 -13.11 13.80
N ASP A 132 -0.15 -14.07 13.98
CA ASP A 132 -1.60 -13.85 14.06
C ASP A 132 -2.00 -13.07 15.31
N ALA A 133 -1.28 -13.26 16.43
CA ALA A 133 -1.57 -12.57 17.68
C ALA A 133 -1.43 -11.04 17.52
N VAL A 134 -0.35 -10.60 16.84
CA VAL A 134 -0.11 -9.17 16.58
C VAL A 134 -1.18 -8.58 15.66
N VAL A 135 -1.60 -9.32 14.63
CA VAL A 135 -2.64 -8.85 13.70
C VAL A 135 -4.00 -8.77 14.41
N ARG A 136 -4.33 -9.79 15.21
CA ARG A 136 -5.58 -9.85 15.96
C ARG A 136 -5.68 -8.76 17.03
N GLN A 137 -4.58 -8.51 17.74
CA GLN A 137 -4.53 -7.53 18.82
C GLN A 137 -4.58 -6.08 18.31
N HIS A 138 -3.87 -5.76 17.22
CA HIS A 138 -3.70 -4.37 16.81
C HIS A 138 -4.61 -3.89 15.67
N TYR A 139 -5.18 -4.80 14.86
CA TYR A 139 -5.90 -4.40 13.66
C TYR A 139 -7.32 -4.98 13.55
N TYR A 140 -7.56 -6.15 14.15
CA TYR A 140 -8.86 -6.82 14.09
C TYR A 140 -9.94 -6.09 14.92
N GLN A 141 -9.63 -5.63 16.14
CA GLN A 141 -10.66 -5.17 17.07
C GLN A 141 -11.42 -3.94 16.56
N GLU A 142 -10.72 -2.95 16.00
CA GLU A 142 -11.35 -1.75 15.44
C GLU A 142 -12.03 -2.02 14.09
N ALA A 143 -11.34 -2.73 13.19
CA ALA A 143 -11.86 -2.98 11.84
C ALA A 143 -13.10 -3.90 11.85
N VAL A 144 -13.10 -4.93 12.70
CA VAL A 144 -14.24 -5.85 12.83
C VAL A 144 -15.42 -5.16 13.49
N ALA A 145 -15.20 -4.32 14.51
CA ALA A 145 -16.27 -3.53 15.12
C ALA A 145 -16.95 -2.59 14.11
N GLU A 146 -16.17 -1.92 13.26
CA GLU A 146 -16.70 -1.02 12.23
C GLU A 146 -17.48 -1.77 11.14
N VAL A 147 -16.97 -2.91 10.67
CA VAL A 147 -17.65 -3.78 9.68
C VAL A 147 -18.96 -4.34 10.26
N PHE A 148 -18.97 -4.83 11.50
CA PHE A 148 -20.19 -5.29 12.16
C PHE A 148 -21.21 -4.17 12.31
N ALA A 149 -20.79 -2.97 12.73
CA ALA A 149 -21.67 -1.82 12.85
C ALA A 149 -22.24 -1.39 11.48
N SER A 150 -21.43 -1.40 10.43
CA SER A 150 -21.86 -1.11 9.06
C SER A 150 -22.89 -2.12 8.55
N ASN A 151 -22.63 -3.42 8.73
CA ASN A 151 -23.54 -4.49 8.34
C ASN A 151 -24.88 -4.44 9.09
N LEU A 152 -24.86 -4.12 10.39
CA LEU A 152 -26.07 -3.94 11.18
C LEU A 152 -26.90 -2.74 10.68
N ARG A 153 -26.24 -1.62 10.36
CA ARG A 153 -26.88 -0.42 9.78
C ARG A 153 -27.51 -0.74 8.42
N ASN A 154 -26.79 -1.45 7.55
CA ASN A 154 -27.29 -1.85 6.23
C ASN A 154 -28.49 -2.81 6.33
N LYS A 155 -28.44 -3.81 7.22
CA LYS A 155 -29.58 -4.70 7.49
C LYS A 155 -30.80 -3.94 8.00
N ARG A 156 -30.61 -2.98 8.93
CA ARG A 156 -31.71 -2.13 9.43
C ARG A 156 -32.31 -1.25 8.33
N ARG A 157 -31.46 -0.67 7.46
CA ARG A 157 -31.90 0.14 6.32
C ARG A 157 -32.68 -0.70 5.31
N ALA A 158 -32.20 -1.90 4.97
CA ALA A 158 -32.88 -2.83 4.09
C ALA A 158 -34.23 -3.28 4.65
N ARG A 159 -34.30 -3.57 5.96
CA ARG A 159 -35.57 -3.90 6.63
C ARG A 159 -36.56 -2.74 6.61
N ARG A 160 -36.12 -1.52 6.88
CA ARG A 160 -36.98 -0.32 6.79
C ARG A 160 -37.47 -0.07 5.36
N ALA A 161 -36.60 -0.21 4.37
CA ALA A 161 -36.98 -0.08 2.96
C ALA A 161 -37.98 -1.17 2.52
N GLY A 162 -37.82 -2.41 3.01
CA GLY A 162 -38.76 -3.49 2.76
C GLY A 162 -40.13 -3.27 3.43
N ILE A 163 -40.15 -2.72 4.66
CA ILE A 163 -41.40 -2.36 5.35
C ILE A 163 -42.12 -1.23 4.62
N LEU A 164 -41.41 -0.17 4.20
CA LEU A 164 -41.99 0.95 3.46
C LEU A 164 -42.60 0.48 2.12
N ARG A 165 -41.89 -0.38 1.37
CA ARG A 165 -42.42 -0.98 0.13
C ARG A 165 -43.65 -1.87 0.37
N ALA A 166 -43.71 -2.59 1.49
CA ALA A 166 -44.87 -3.42 1.82
C ALA A 166 -46.10 -2.57 2.21
N GLN A 167 -45.89 -1.38 2.78
CA GLN A 167 -46.96 -0.43 3.08
C GLN A 167 -47.50 0.26 1.82
N GLU A 168 -46.62 0.62 0.87
CA GLU A 168 -47.03 1.20 -0.42
C GLU A 168 -47.87 0.24 -1.28
N VAL A 169 -47.65 -1.07 -1.18
CA VAL A 169 -48.44 -2.08 -1.90
C VAL A 169 -49.78 -2.39 -1.22
N GLY A 170 -49.87 -2.24 0.11
CA GLY A 170 -51.08 -2.51 0.88
C GLY A 170 -52.14 -1.39 0.86
N GLU A 171 -51.82 -0.19 0.36
CA GLU A 171 -52.78 0.93 0.21
C GLU A 171 -53.44 0.98 -1.17
N THR A 172 -53.25 -0.05 -2.01
CA THR A 172 -53.82 -0.14 -3.37
C THR A 172 -54.90 -1.22 -3.57
N GLU A 173 -55.41 -1.82 -2.48
CA GLU A 173 -56.62 -2.67 -2.48
C GLU A 173 -57.81 -1.94 -1.84
#